data_AF-R7U5V6-F1
#
_entry.id   AF-R7U5V6-F1
#
_cell.length_a   1.000
_cell.length_b   1.000
_cell.length_c   1.000
_cell.angle_alpha   90.00
_cell.angle_beta   90.00
_cell.angle_gamma   90.00
#
_symmetry.space_group_name_H-M   'P 1'
#
loop_
_entity.id
_entity.type
_entity.pdbx_description
1 polymer ?
#
loop_
_entity_poly.entity_id
_entity_poly.type
_entity_poly.pdbx_seq_one_letter_code
_entity_poly.pdbx_strand_id
1 'polypeptide(L)'
;SGDKSQVLDIDNPDLNKFPEFAKATAYECFLEAGDILFIPAFWFHNVINEEGGVAVNAFWQHLDASAYDAKDPYGNKDLAVGARVLQSLDRALKILDELPQQYRDFYGRRMILRIQEKALSTDQVT
;
A
#
# COMPACT_ATOMS: atom_id res chain seq x y z
N SER A 1 -5.82 -6.04 7.44
CA SER A 1 -5.17 -4.75 7.71
C SER A 1 -4.52 -4.18 6.45
N GLY A 2 -3.98 -5.00 5.53
CA GLY A 2 -3.48 -4.52 4.22
C GLY A 2 -2.12 -3.82 4.28
N ASP A 3 -1.49 -3.81 5.46
CA ASP A 3 -0.20 -3.17 5.76
C ASP A 3 1.02 -4.03 5.37
N LYS A 4 0.80 -5.27 4.91
CA LYS A 4 1.85 -6.23 4.55
C LYS A 4 1.43 -7.06 3.35
N SER A 5 2.41 -7.43 2.53
CA SER A 5 2.21 -8.43 1.47
C SER A 5 1.98 -9.81 2.06
N GLN A 6 1.19 -10.63 1.35
CA GLN A 6 1.01 -12.05 1.67
C GLN A 6 2.01 -12.97 0.94
N VAL A 7 2.77 -12.43 -0.01
CA VAL A 7 3.82 -13.14 -0.74
C VAL A 7 5.10 -13.06 0.10
N LEU A 8 5.52 -14.20 0.66
CA LEU A 8 6.66 -14.27 1.59
C LEU A 8 7.98 -14.59 0.86
N ASP A 9 7.92 -15.47 -0.13
CA ASP A 9 9.03 -15.82 -1.01
C ASP A 9 8.83 -15.05 -2.33
N ILE A 10 9.59 -13.96 -2.48
CA ILE A 10 9.50 -13.09 -3.66
C ILE A 10 10.30 -13.62 -4.84
N ASP A 11 11.30 -14.48 -4.59
CA ASP A 11 12.19 -15.06 -5.59
C ASP A 11 11.53 -16.29 -6.25
N ASN A 12 10.71 -17.02 -5.49
CA ASN A 12 9.91 -18.13 -5.98
C ASN A 12 8.45 -18.05 -5.48
N PRO A 13 7.65 -17.09 -5.99
CA PRO A 13 6.29 -16.87 -5.52
C PRO A 13 5.33 -17.98 -5.97
N ASP A 14 4.41 -18.40 -5.09
CA ASP A 14 3.30 -19.29 -5.46
C ASP A 14 2.26 -18.52 -6.31
N LEU A 15 2.45 -18.54 -7.63
CA LEU A 15 1.55 -17.86 -8.58
C LEU A 15 0.19 -18.54 -8.73
N ASN A 16 -0.02 -19.76 -8.24
CA ASN A 16 -1.36 -20.34 -8.18
C ASN A 16 -2.19 -19.64 -7.11
N LYS A 17 -1.53 -19.25 -6.00
CA LYS A 17 -2.17 -18.51 -4.91
C LYS A 17 -2.18 -17.01 -5.14
N PHE A 18 -1.13 -16.46 -5.75
CA PHE A 18 -0.95 -15.02 -5.97
C PHE A 18 -0.66 -14.69 -7.44
N PRO A 19 -1.60 -14.98 -8.37
CA PRO A 19 -1.36 -14.83 -9.81
C PRO A 19 -1.04 -13.39 -10.23
N GLU A 20 -1.61 -12.40 -9.52
CA GLU A 20 -1.38 -10.99 -9.80
C GLU A 20 0.03 -10.51 -9.42
N PHE A 21 0.77 -11.26 -8.59
CA PHE A 21 2.15 -10.91 -8.25
C PHE A 21 3.08 -10.93 -9.48
N ALA A 22 2.76 -11.75 -10.50
CA ALA A 22 3.48 -11.77 -11.77
C ALA A 22 3.43 -10.45 -12.55
N LYS A 23 2.51 -9.53 -12.19
CA LYS A 23 2.41 -8.19 -12.79
C LYS A 23 3.23 -7.14 -12.03
N ALA A 24 3.76 -7.47 -10.86
CA ALA A 24 4.58 -6.55 -10.07
C ALA A 24 5.92 -6.32 -10.78
N THR A 25 6.35 -5.06 -10.84
CA THR A 25 7.70 -4.70 -11.32
C THR A 25 8.59 -4.54 -10.10
N ALA A 26 9.63 -5.37 -10.02
CA ALA A 26 10.62 -5.31 -8.94
C ALA A 26 11.77 -4.37 -9.31
N TYR A 27 12.24 -3.62 -8.31
CA TYR A 27 13.48 -2.85 -8.37
C TYR A 27 14.43 -3.43 -7.33
N GLU A 28 15.66 -3.72 -7.74
CA GLU A 28 16.66 -4.40 -6.92
C GLU A 28 17.94 -3.57 -6.83
N CYS A 29 18.55 -3.58 -5.66
CA CYS A 29 19.85 -2.96 -5.41
C CYS A 29 20.59 -3.69 -4.29
N PHE A 30 21.91 -3.63 -4.33
CA PHE A 30 22.79 -4.15 -3.29
C PHE A 30 23.35 -2.96 -2.50
N LEU A 31 23.42 -3.10 -1.17
CA LEU A 31 23.94 -2.07 -0.29
C LEU A 31 25.24 -2.56 0.36
N GLU A 32 26.31 -1.83 0.09
CA GLU A 32 27.62 -2.05 0.70
C GLU A 32 27.79 -1.16 1.93
N ALA A 33 28.83 -1.42 2.72
CA ALA A 33 29.14 -0.62 3.90
C ALA A 33 29.38 0.86 3.53
N GLY A 34 28.50 1.73 4.03
CA GLY A 34 28.54 3.18 3.78
C GLY A 34 27.51 3.68 2.77
N ASP A 35 26.82 2.79 2.06
CA ASP A 35 25.74 3.16 1.15
C ASP A 35 24.50 3.66 1.90
N ILE A 36 23.74 4.52 1.21
CA ILE A 36 22.48 5.06 1.71
C ILE A 36 21.41 4.85 0.63
N LEU A 37 20.36 4.13 1.01
CA LEU A 37 19.17 3.97 0.20
C LEU A 37 18.07 4.93 0.66
N PHE A 38 17.56 5.74 -0.26
CA PHE A 38 16.34 6.51 -0.04
C PHE A 38 15.13 5.71 -0.50
N ILE A 39 14.17 5.50 0.40
CA ILE A 39 12.89 4.84 0.12
C ILE A 39 11.77 5.87 0.31
N PRO A 40 11.11 6.35 -0.78
CA PRO A 40 9.99 7.27 -0.65
C PRO A 40 8.82 6.63 0.10
N ALA A 41 7.97 7.47 0.72
CA ALA A 41 6.75 6.99 1.37
C ALA A 41 5.90 6.16 0.41
N PHE A 42 5.28 5.09 0.93
CA PHE A 42 4.46 4.11 0.20
C PHE A 42 5.21 3.14 -0.72
N TRP A 43 6.55 3.20 -0.84
CA TRP A 43 7.31 2.20 -1.58
C TRP A 43 7.44 0.90 -0.76
N PHE A 44 6.87 -0.19 -1.30
CA PHE A 44 7.08 -1.53 -0.75
C PHE A 44 8.56 -1.92 -0.87
N HIS A 45 9.09 -2.57 0.16
CA HIS A 45 10.47 -3.04 0.18
C HIS A 45 10.58 -4.37 0.92
N ASN A 46 11.48 -5.23 0.43
CA ASN A 46 11.93 -6.45 1.07
C ASN A 46 13.45 -6.33 1.26
N VAL A 47 13.98 -6.82 2.37
CA VAL A 47 15.41 -6.72 2.70
C VAL A 47 15.91 -8.11 3.08
N ILE A 48 16.99 -8.53 2.43
CA ILE A 48 17.72 -9.75 2.74
C ILE A 48 19.12 -9.35 3.19
N ASN A 49 19.56 -9.87 4.33
CA ASN A 49 20.94 -9.68 4.80
C ASN A 49 21.78 -10.83 4.24
N GLU A 50 22.65 -10.55 3.26
CA GLU A 50 23.58 -11.54 2.71
C GLU A 50 24.72 -11.85 3.69
N GLU A 51 25.17 -10.84 4.42
CA GLU A 51 26.22 -10.93 5.41
C GLU A 51 25.79 -10.34 6.77
N GLY A 52 26.56 -10.60 7.82
CA GLY A 52 26.31 -10.02 9.14
C GLY A 52 26.68 -8.53 9.18
N GLY A 53 25.75 -7.68 9.61
CA GLY A 53 25.97 -6.23 9.66
C GLY A 53 24.97 -5.47 10.52
N VAL A 54 25.14 -4.15 10.61
CA VAL A 54 24.23 -3.24 11.30
C VAL A 54 23.80 -2.15 10.34
N ALA A 55 22.49 -2.02 10.15
CA ALA A 55 21.87 -0.93 9.39
C ALA A 55 21.05 -0.05 10.33
N VAL A 56 21.01 1.25 10.02
CA VAL A 56 20.19 2.23 10.74
C VAL A 56 19.37 3.00 9.72
N ASN A 57 18.07 3.15 9.98
CA ASN A 57 17.17 3.94 9.15
C ASN A 57 16.63 5.16 9.92
N ALA A 58 16.29 6.21 9.19
CA ALA A 58 15.64 7.40 9.73
C ALA A 58 14.38 7.70 8.92
N PHE A 59 13.24 7.80 9.58
CA PHE A 59 11.98 8.26 8.98
C PHE A 59 11.77 9.74 9.27
N TRP A 60 11.11 10.43 8.35
CA TRP A 60 10.69 11.82 8.53
C TRP A 60 9.34 12.08 7.85
N GLN A 61 8.68 13.16 8.25
CA GLN A 61 7.43 13.60 7.66
C GLN A 61 7.70 14.35 6.36
N HIS A 62 7.12 13.90 5.25
CA HIS A 62 7.18 14.57 3.96
C HIS A 62 6.11 15.66 3.82
N LEU A 63 4.95 15.45 4.46
CA LEU A 63 3.83 16.39 4.48
C LEU A 63 3.84 17.23 5.77
N ASP A 64 2.91 18.16 5.87
CA ASP A 64 2.64 18.88 7.13
C ASP A 64 2.28 17.89 8.26
N ALA A 65 2.74 18.19 9.48
CA ALA A 65 2.54 17.33 10.64
C ALA A 65 1.06 17.03 10.91
N SER A 66 0.14 17.93 10.55
CA SER A 66 -1.31 17.74 10.70
C SER A 66 -1.90 16.63 9.81
N ALA A 67 -1.18 16.19 8.78
CA ALA A 67 -1.60 15.10 7.92
C ALA A 67 -1.47 13.71 8.60
N TYR A 68 -0.63 13.61 9.64
CA TYR A 68 -0.28 12.35 10.29
C TYR A 68 -1.05 12.14 11.61
N ASP A 69 -1.18 10.88 12.05
CA ASP A 69 -1.70 10.58 13.38
C ASP A 69 -0.62 10.83 14.44
N ALA A 70 -0.84 11.81 15.33
CA ALA A 70 0.07 12.12 16.43
C ALA A 70 0.30 10.95 17.41
N LYS A 71 -0.55 9.91 17.36
CA LYS A 71 -0.44 8.69 18.15
C LYS A 71 0.18 7.53 17.35
N ASP A 72 0.90 7.82 16.27
CA ASP A 72 1.64 6.84 15.49
C ASP A 72 3.15 6.92 15.76
N PRO A 73 3.67 6.16 16.75
CA PRO A 73 5.09 6.16 17.03
C PRO A 73 5.93 5.43 15.97
N TYR A 74 5.31 4.63 15.09
CA TYR A 74 6.02 3.79 14.12
C TYR A 74 5.98 4.34 12.70
N GLY A 75 5.05 5.27 12.39
CA GLY A 75 4.88 5.81 11.04
C GLY A 75 4.17 4.85 10.07
N ASN A 76 3.45 3.84 10.59
CA ASN A 76 2.78 2.80 9.82
C ASN A 76 1.27 3.00 9.67
N LYS A 77 0.68 3.98 10.37
CA LYS A 77 -0.74 4.29 10.22
C LYS A 77 -0.97 5.11 8.96
N ASP A 78 -2.16 4.93 8.38
CA ASP A 78 -2.62 5.77 7.30
C ASP A 78 -2.61 7.26 7.70
N LEU A 79 -2.41 8.12 6.69
CA LEU A 79 -2.64 9.56 6.85
C LEU A 79 -4.05 9.81 7.41
N ALA A 80 -4.19 10.80 8.29
CA ALA A 80 -5.41 11.06 9.04
C ALA A 80 -6.64 11.27 8.13
N VAL A 81 -6.45 11.93 6.98
CA VAL A 81 -7.51 12.10 5.97
C VAL A 81 -7.84 10.76 5.30
N GLY A 82 -6.83 9.99 4.89
CA GLY A 82 -6.99 8.66 4.30
C GLY A 82 -7.79 7.72 5.20
N ALA A 83 -7.41 7.63 6.48
CA ALA A 83 -8.11 6.82 7.48
C ALA A 83 -9.60 7.21 7.61
N ARG A 84 -9.92 8.52 7.62
CA ARG A 84 -11.32 8.99 7.67
C ARG A 84 -12.11 8.65 6.40
N VAL A 85 -11.47 8.72 5.24
CA VAL A 85 -12.09 8.36 3.95
C VAL A 85 -12.40 6.87 3.92
N LEU A 86 -11.44 6.01 4.30
CA LEU A 86 -11.64 4.56 4.39
C LEU A 86 -12.76 4.21 5.38
N GLN A 87 -12.79 4.84 6.55
CA GLN A 87 -13.88 4.65 7.51
C GLN A 87 -15.26 5.06 6.93
N SER A 88 -15.30 6.09 6.08
CA SER A 88 -16.53 6.53 5.42
C SER A 88 -16.95 5.56 4.31
N LEU A 89 -15.98 4.99 3.59
CA LEU A 89 -16.21 3.93 2.61
C LEU A 89 -16.80 2.68 3.27
N ASP A 90 -16.26 2.23 4.41
CA ASP A 90 -16.78 1.08 5.15
C ASP A 90 -18.25 1.27 5.55
N ARG A 91 -18.62 2.49 5.98
CA ARG A 91 -20.02 2.82 6.28
C ARG A 91 -20.89 2.76 5.02
N ALA A 92 -20.40 3.25 3.89
CA ALA A 92 -21.14 3.20 2.62
C ALA A 92 -21.32 1.75 2.12
N LEU A 93 -20.29 0.91 2.24
CA LEU A 93 -20.36 -0.51 1.90
C LEU A 93 -21.39 -1.24 2.78
N LYS A 94 -21.48 -0.90 4.07
CA LYS A 94 -22.49 -1.43 4.97
C LYS A 94 -23.93 -1.09 4.55
N ILE A 95 -24.17 0.12 4.00
CA ILE A 95 -25.48 0.48 3.43
C ILE A 95 -25.79 -0.40 2.22
N LEU A 96 -24.77 -0.70 1.40
CA LEU A 96 -24.91 -1.55 0.23
C LEU A 96 -25.28 -3.01 0.58
N ASP A 97 -25.06 -3.43 1.83
CA ASP A 97 -25.44 -4.76 2.31
C ASP A 97 -26.96 -4.96 2.42
N GLU A 98 -27.75 -3.88 2.41
CA GLU A 98 -29.23 -3.94 2.37
C GLU A 98 -29.75 -4.49 1.04
N LEU A 99 -28.92 -4.48 -0.02
CA LEU A 99 -29.27 -4.99 -1.34
C LEU A 99 -28.91 -6.47 -1.51
N PRO A 100 -29.69 -7.22 -2.32
CA PRO A 100 -29.30 -8.57 -2.74
C PRO A 100 -27.97 -8.56 -3.52
N GLN A 101 -27.26 -9.69 -3.48
CA GLN A 101 -25.89 -9.83 -4.00
C GLN A 101 -25.68 -9.26 -5.41
N GLN A 102 -26.60 -9.51 -6.36
CA GLN A 102 -26.45 -9.04 -7.74
C GLN A 102 -26.47 -7.50 -7.85
N TYR A 103 -27.29 -6.85 -7.02
CA TYR A 103 -27.43 -5.39 -7.03
C TYR A 103 -26.22 -4.76 -6.32
N ARG A 104 -25.74 -5.40 -5.24
CA ARG A 104 -24.51 -5.00 -4.55
C ARG A 104 -23.30 -5.04 -5.48
N ASP A 105 -23.13 -6.11 -6.26
CA ASP A 105 -22.06 -6.22 -7.26
C ASP A 105 -22.13 -5.09 -8.30
N PHE A 106 -23.31 -4.85 -8.88
CA PHE A 106 -23.51 -3.79 -9.87
C PHE A 106 -23.11 -2.41 -9.33
N TYR A 107 -23.61 -2.05 -8.15
CA TYR A 107 -23.31 -0.76 -7.53
C TYR A 107 -21.85 -0.67 -7.04
N GLY A 108 -21.26 -1.77 -6.57
CA GLY A 108 -19.84 -1.85 -6.21
C GLY A 108 -18.94 -1.55 -7.41
N ARG A 109 -19.19 -2.17 -8.56
CA ARG A 109 -18.46 -1.87 -9.82
C ARG A 109 -18.62 -0.40 -10.21
N ARG A 110 -19.82 0.17 -10.09
CA ARG A 110 -20.06 1.59 -10.38
C ARG A 110 -19.30 2.53 -9.42
N MET A 111 -19.13 2.14 -8.16
CA MET A 111 -18.31 2.89 -7.20
C MET A 111 -16.83 2.84 -7.59
N ILE A 112 -16.30 1.67 -7.95
CA ILE A 112 -14.93 1.50 -8.43
C ILE A 112 -14.66 2.42 -9.63
N LEU A 113 -15.54 2.40 -10.64
CA LEU A 113 -15.39 3.25 -11.84
C LEU A 113 -15.32 4.75 -11.50
N ARG A 114 -16.16 5.22 -10.56
CA ARG A 114 -16.15 6.62 -10.12
C ARG A 114 -14.88 7.01 -9.37
N ILE A 115 -14.32 6.08 -8.59
CA ILE A 115 -13.05 6.29 -7.88
C ILE A 115 -11.92 6.38 -8.90
N GLN A 116 -11.89 5.46 -9.87
CA GLN A 116 -10.90 5.47 -10.95
C GLN A 116 -10.94 6.78 -11.75
N GLU A 117 -12.14 7.26 -12.11
CA GLU A 117 -12.32 8.50 -12.88
C GLU A 117 -11.89 9.77 -12.11
N LYS A 118 -12.15 9.82 -10.80
CA LYS A 118 -11.98 11.07 -10.03
C LYS A 118 -10.70 11.16 -9.21
N ALA A 119 -10.11 10.03 -8.83
CA ALA A 119 -9.04 9.99 -7.83
C ALA A 119 -7.73 9.38 -8.32
N LEU A 120 -7.75 8.54 -9.37
CA LEU A 120 -6.53 7.95 -9.90
C LEU A 120 -5.98 8.83 -11.03
N SER A 121 -4.66 9.04 -11.05
CA SER A 121 -4.00 9.73 -12.16
C SER A 121 -4.08 8.89 -13.43
N THR A 122 -4.18 9.55 -14.58
CA THR A 122 -4.10 8.93 -15.91
C THR A 122 -2.68 8.90 -16.46
N ASP A 123 -1.72 9.49 -15.73
CA ASP A 123 -0.32 9.50 -16.13
C ASP A 123 0.26 8.10 -15.99
N GLN A 124 0.51 7.45 -17.12
CA GLN A 124 1.41 6.32 -17.18
C GLN A 124 2.81 6.84 -16.89
N VAL A 125 3.36 6.50 -15.73
CA VAL A 125 4.79 6.66 -15.47
C VAL A 125 5.50 5.72 -16.46
N THR A 126 6.01 6.31 -17.54
CA THR A 126 6.94 5.66 -18.49
C THR A 126 8.28 5.38 -17.83
#